data_AF-A0A7K1AZ80-F1
#
_entry.id   AF-A0A7K1AZ80-F1
#
_cell.length_a   1.000
_cell.length_b   1.000
_cell.length_c   1.000
_cell.angle_alpha   90.00
_cell.angle_beta   90.00
_cell.angle_gamma   90.00
#
_symmetry.space_group_name_H-M   'P 1'
#
loop_
_entity.id
_entity.type
_entity.pdbx_description
1 polymer ?
#
loop_
_entity_poly.entity_id
_entity_poly.type
_entity_poly.pdbx_seq_one_letter_code
_entity_poly.pdbx_strand_id
1 'polypeptide(L)'
;MRNVRYGEVLAVFARDNKLEAEVYGTQMINDCPDELWKTLDAAAIASEMSALAVKLNGPRYWVLDGLGTKVAFVEPVMRDFNGLMMRRIATVDLGDKPATVPYEERYVNRGAVFFFDAGSVVYELINPQGKAYVMQAYCVGVDPTLNLDNLVDLAARLDLPTGWSFRSRILDAELVVDTTDHPATVVQDEFENTYTLPY
;
A
#
# COMPACT_ATOMS: atom_id res chain seq x y z
N MET A 1 -6.24 -13.64 -4.06
CA MET A 1 -5.89 -12.76 -5.20
C MET A 1 -4.39 -12.46 -5.21
N ARG A 2 -3.58 -13.47 -4.92
CA ARG A 2 -2.13 -13.29 -4.78
C ARG A 2 -1.50 -13.02 -6.13
N ASN A 3 -0.43 -12.22 -6.11
CA ASN A 3 0.35 -11.84 -7.30
C ASN A 3 -0.49 -11.07 -8.36
N VAL A 4 -1.54 -10.38 -7.93
CA VAL A 4 -2.29 -9.47 -8.82
C VAL A 4 -1.63 -8.09 -8.78
N ARG A 5 -1.21 -7.62 -9.96
CA ARG A 5 -0.54 -6.33 -10.14
C ARG A 5 -1.52 -5.17 -9.96
N TYR A 6 -1.05 -4.10 -9.35
CA TYR A 6 -1.71 -2.81 -9.30
C TYR A 6 -0.68 -1.68 -9.17
N GLY A 7 -1.13 -0.44 -9.27
CA GLY A 7 -0.33 0.77 -9.08
C GLY A 7 -1.18 1.88 -8.48
N GLU A 8 -0.52 2.81 -7.80
CA GLU A 8 -1.15 3.91 -7.08
C GLU A 8 -0.46 5.25 -7.35
N VAL A 9 -1.24 6.29 -7.59
CA VAL A 9 -0.80 7.69 -7.67
C VAL A 9 -1.27 8.39 -6.40
N LEU A 10 -0.33 8.87 -5.59
CA LEU A 10 -0.60 9.60 -4.35
C LEU A 10 -0.42 11.09 -4.61
N ALA A 11 -1.52 11.82 -4.71
CA ALA A 11 -1.50 13.28 -4.90
C ALA A 11 -1.64 13.99 -3.55
N VAL A 12 -0.64 14.78 -3.18
CA VAL A 12 -0.54 15.46 -1.88
C VAL A 12 -1.13 16.86 -1.93
N PHE A 13 -2.00 17.19 -0.99
CA PHE A 13 -2.65 18.50 -0.86
C PHE A 13 -2.45 19.05 0.56
N ALA A 14 -2.42 20.38 0.67
CA ALA A 14 -2.62 21.05 1.94
C ALA A 14 -4.13 21.30 2.13
N ARG A 15 -4.70 20.78 3.21
CA ARG A 15 -6.11 20.94 3.60
C ARG A 15 -6.17 21.21 5.10
N ASP A 16 -6.84 22.27 5.51
CA ASP A 16 -7.05 22.61 6.94
C ASP A 16 -5.76 22.59 7.78
N ASN A 17 -4.68 23.18 7.26
CA ASN A 17 -3.34 23.21 7.86
C ASN A 17 -2.69 21.82 8.08
N LYS A 18 -3.12 20.80 7.36
CA LYS A 18 -2.50 19.47 7.33
C LYS A 18 -2.16 19.05 5.91
N LEU A 19 -1.22 18.13 5.79
CA LEU A 19 -0.97 17.45 4.53
C LEU A 19 -1.81 16.17 4.46
N GLU A 20 -2.52 16.01 3.35
CA GLU A 20 -3.30 14.82 3.05
C GLU A 20 -2.94 14.32 1.65
N ALA A 21 -2.78 13.01 1.47
CA ALA A 21 -2.68 12.41 0.14
C ALA A 21 -4.01 11.78 -0.28
N GLU A 22 -4.47 12.07 -1.50
CA GLU A 22 -5.47 11.25 -2.18
C GLU A 22 -4.78 10.10 -2.91
N VAL A 23 -5.24 8.88 -2.66
CA VAL A 23 -4.71 7.66 -3.31
C VAL A 23 -5.62 7.30 -4.48
N TYR A 24 -5.12 7.46 -5.69
CA TYR A 24 -5.75 6.94 -6.89
C TYR A 24 -5.11 5.60 -7.24
N GLY A 25 -5.91 4.59 -7.49
CA GLY A 25 -5.41 3.25 -7.74
C GLY A 25 -6.15 2.51 -8.83
N THR A 26 -5.46 1.53 -9.41
CA THR A 26 -5.93 0.66 -10.51
C THR A 26 -6.71 -0.57 -10.03
N GLN A 27 -6.78 -0.79 -8.71
CA GLN A 27 -7.39 -1.97 -8.10
C GLN A 27 -8.83 -2.18 -8.59
N MET A 28 -9.10 -3.38 -9.09
CA MET A 28 -10.40 -3.79 -9.64
C MET A 28 -10.83 -2.99 -10.89
N ILE A 29 -9.90 -2.29 -11.56
CA ILE A 29 -10.16 -1.49 -12.78
C ILE A 29 -9.29 -1.99 -13.93
N ASN A 30 -7.98 -2.14 -13.69
CA ASN A 30 -7.01 -2.74 -14.60
C ASN A 30 -5.83 -3.31 -13.80
N ASP A 31 -4.92 -3.99 -14.50
CA ASP A 31 -3.74 -4.65 -13.95
C ASP A 31 -2.50 -3.74 -13.89
N CYS A 32 -2.68 -2.41 -14.02
CA CYS A 32 -1.60 -1.43 -14.12
C CYS A 32 -0.59 -1.79 -15.23
N PRO A 33 -0.99 -1.74 -16.52
CA PRO A 33 -0.11 -2.09 -17.64
C PRO A 33 1.23 -1.34 -17.59
N ASP A 34 2.33 -2.03 -17.87
CA ASP A 34 3.68 -1.49 -17.65
C ASP A 34 3.99 -0.32 -18.58
N GLU A 35 3.55 -0.45 -19.83
CA GLU A 35 3.67 0.54 -20.88
C GLU A 35 2.94 1.83 -20.54
N LEU A 36 1.79 1.77 -19.85
CA LEU A 36 1.06 2.95 -19.40
C LEU A 36 1.67 3.52 -18.12
N TRP A 37 2.00 2.67 -17.15
CA TRP A 37 2.62 3.11 -15.88
C TRP A 37 3.93 3.88 -16.12
N LYS A 38 4.77 3.41 -17.04
CA LYS A 38 6.05 4.06 -17.39
C LYS A 38 5.90 5.43 -18.06
N THR A 39 4.70 5.76 -18.53
CA THR A 39 4.43 7.07 -19.15
C THR A 39 4.03 8.14 -18.14
N LEU A 40 3.78 7.76 -16.87
CA LEU A 40 3.36 8.69 -15.84
C LEU A 40 4.50 9.63 -15.45
N ASP A 41 4.20 10.93 -15.40
CA ASP A 41 5.10 11.97 -14.92
C ASP A 41 4.50 12.59 -13.65
N ALA A 42 5.15 12.37 -12.51
CA ALA A 42 4.67 12.87 -11.22
C ALA A 42 4.57 14.40 -11.18
N ALA A 43 5.50 15.13 -11.80
CA ALA A 43 5.49 16.59 -11.79
C ALA A 43 4.35 17.14 -12.68
N ALA A 44 4.14 16.53 -13.85
CA ALA A 44 3.02 16.88 -14.72
C ALA A 44 1.67 16.61 -14.03
N ILE A 45 1.50 15.43 -13.43
CA ILE A 45 0.28 15.07 -12.70
C ILE A 45 0.06 16.03 -11.53
N ALA A 46 1.11 16.39 -10.78
CA ALA A 46 1.00 17.34 -9.67
C ALA A 46 0.49 18.71 -10.17
N SER A 47 1.03 19.21 -11.29
CA SER A 47 0.60 20.45 -11.90
C SER A 47 -0.87 20.40 -12.35
N GLU A 48 -1.28 19.34 -13.05
CA GLU A 48 -2.65 19.17 -13.54
C GLU A 48 -3.68 19.08 -12.39
N MET A 49 -3.29 18.43 -11.30
CA MET A 49 -4.15 18.26 -10.13
C MET A 49 -4.10 19.46 -9.19
N SER A 50 -3.23 20.45 -9.43
CA SER A 50 -2.89 21.50 -8.46
C SER A 50 -2.49 20.91 -7.09
N ALA A 51 -1.80 19.76 -7.12
CA ALA A 51 -1.26 19.10 -5.95
C ALA A 51 0.13 19.67 -5.62
N LEU A 52 0.50 19.62 -4.34
CA LEU A 52 1.82 20.05 -3.87
C LEU A 52 2.94 19.12 -4.38
N ALA A 53 2.62 17.83 -4.44
CA ALA A 53 3.51 16.79 -4.93
C ALA A 53 2.69 15.56 -5.33
N VAL A 54 3.28 14.71 -6.15
CA VAL A 54 2.74 13.39 -6.48
C VAL A 54 3.83 12.34 -6.24
N LYS A 55 3.44 11.23 -5.63
CA LYS A 55 4.25 10.01 -5.54
C LYS A 55 3.63 8.92 -6.40
N LEU A 56 4.41 8.37 -7.33
CA LEU A 56 4.08 7.14 -8.03
C LEU A 56 4.45 5.96 -7.10
N ASN A 57 3.46 5.32 -6.52
CA ASN A 57 3.60 4.35 -5.43
C ASN A 57 3.42 2.93 -5.96
N GLY A 58 4.39 2.42 -6.72
CA GLY A 58 4.35 1.09 -7.32
C GLY A 58 5.25 0.93 -8.55
N PRO A 59 5.01 -0.10 -9.39
CA PRO A 59 3.92 -1.07 -9.31
C PRO A 59 4.02 -2.02 -8.11
N ARG A 60 2.89 -2.58 -7.70
CA ARG A 60 2.72 -3.42 -6.52
C ARG A 60 1.98 -4.69 -6.88
N TYR A 61 2.11 -5.70 -6.03
CA TYR A 61 1.42 -6.97 -6.17
C TYR A 61 0.80 -7.39 -4.86
N TRP A 62 -0.46 -7.77 -4.91
CA TRP A 62 -1.18 -8.24 -3.73
C TRP A 62 -0.61 -9.55 -3.17
N VAL A 63 -0.55 -9.64 -1.84
CA VAL A 63 -0.24 -10.87 -1.10
C VAL A 63 -1.49 -11.44 -0.41
N LEU A 64 -2.62 -10.74 -0.51
CA LEU A 64 -3.90 -11.12 0.07
C LEU A 64 -4.70 -12.14 -0.76
N ASP A 65 -5.49 -12.93 -0.06
CA ASP A 65 -6.31 -14.01 -0.62
C ASP A 65 -7.69 -13.50 -1.04
N GLY A 66 -8.26 -12.55 -0.29
CA GLY A 66 -9.57 -11.95 -0.56
C GLY A 66 -9.66 -10.46 -0.23
N LEU A 67 -10.66 -9.79 -0.82
CA LEU A 67 -11.10 -8.44 -0.50
C LEU A 67 -12.59 -8.54 -0.13
N GLY A 68 -12.98 -7.94 0.99
CA GLY A 68 -14.39 -7.83 1.36
C GLY A 68 -15.08 -6.60 0.76
N THR A 69 -16.32 -6.40 1.19
CA THR A 69 -17.11 -5.23 0.78
C THR A 69 -16.46 -3.97 1.32
N LYS A 70 -16.11 -3.07 0.41
CA LYS A 70 -15.53 -1.77 0.77
C LYS A 70 -16.61 -0.83 1.31
N VAL A 71 -16.33 -0.19 2.45
CA VAL A 71 -17.07 0.98 2.92
C VAL A 71 -16.41 2.23 2.32
N ALA A 72 -17.20 3.02 1.58
CA ALA A 72 -16.70 4.22 0.92
C ALA A 72 -16.59 5.38 1.91
N PHE A 73 -15.48 5.46 2.64
CA PHE A 73 -15.13 6.64 3.45
C PHE A 73 -14.70 7.85 2.61
N VAL A 74 -14.33 7.60 1.36
CA VAL A 74 -13.92 8.61 0.40
C VAL A 74 -14.78 8.47 -0.86
N GLU A 75 -15.23 9.60 -1.40
CA GLU A 75 -15.98 9.60 -2.65
C GLU A 75 -15.10 9.04 -3.79
N PRO A 76 -15.57 8.02 -4.52
CA PRO A 76 -14.82 7.44 -5.62
C PRO A 76 -14.81 8.38 -6.83
N VAL A 77 -13.65 8.96 -7.11
CA VAL A 77 -13.44 9.80 -8.30
C VAL A 77 -12.62 9.02 -9.30
N MET A 78 -13.20 8.78 -10.48
CA MET A 78 -12.46 8.21 -11.62
C MET A 78 -11.55 9.29 -12.21
N ARG A 79 -10.32 8.93 -12.55
CA ARG A 79 -9.34 9.83 -13.17
C ARG A 79 -8.48 9.04 -14.12
N ASP A 80 -8.28 9.59 -15.31
CA ASP A 80 -7.31 9.10 -16.28
C ASP A 80 -5.95 9.76 -16.02
N PHE A 81 -4.90 8.94 -15.97
CA PHE A 81 -3.52 9.43 -15.96
C PHE A 81 -2.82 8.90 -17.20
N ASN A 82 -2.82 9.70 -18.27
CA ASN A 82 -2.20 9.38 -19.55
C ASN A 82 -2.64 8.01 -20.12
N GLY A 83 -3.95 7.76 -20.13
CA GLY A 83 -4.56 6.51 -20.57
C GLY A 83 -4.68 5.44 -19.48
N LEU A 84 -4.05 5.64 -18.32
CA LEU A 84 -4.19 4.74 -17.17
C LEU A 84 -5.36 5.17 -16.28
N MET A 85 -6.50 4.53 -16.48
CA MET A 85 -7.70 4.79 -15.67
C MET A 85 -7.49 4.32 -14.22
N MET A 86 -7.76 5.21 -13.27
CA MET A 86 -7.68 4.96 -11.84
C MET A 86 -8.91 5.49 -11.10
N ARG A 87 -9.08 5.07 -9.85
CA ARG A 87 -10.13 5.56 -8.95
C ARG A 87 -9.53 6.01 -7.63
N ARG A 88 -10.04 7.10 -7.06
CA ARG A 88 -9.74 7.49 -5.68
C ARG A 88 -10.24 6.40 -4.72
N ILE A 89 -9.31 5.73 -4.05
CA ILE A 89 -9.57 4.57 -3.20
C ILE A 89 -9.28 4.82 -1.73
N ALA A 90 -8.48 5.82 -1.38
CA ALA A 90 -8.20 6.15 0.01
C ALA A 90 -7.76 7.61 0.15
N THR A 91 -7.73 8.08 1.40
CA THR A 91 -6.90 9.22 1.79
C THR A 91 -5.87 8.78 2.84
N VAL A 92 -4.75 9.49 2.92
CA VAL A 92 -3.69 9.25 3.91
C VAL A 92 -3.43 10.56 4.65
N ASP A 93 -3.55 10.55 5.97
CA ASP A 93 -3.12 11.67 6.80
C ASP A 93 -1.58 11.68 6.82
N LEU A 94 -0.98 12.73 6.27
CA LEU A 94 0.47 12.86 6.22
C LEU A 94 1.04 13.66 7.41
N GLY A 95 0.19 14.23 8.25
CA GLY A 95 0.59 15.16 9.31
C GLY A 95 1.43 16.31 8.75
N ASP A 96 2.56 16.58 9.41
CA ASP A 96 3.52 17.61 8.98
C ASP A 96 4.64 17.05 8.08
N LYS A 97 4.65 15.74 7.81
CA LYS A 97 5.71 15.05 7.07
C LYS A 97 5.20 14.57 5.69
N PRO A 98 5.44 15.32 4.59
CA PRO A 98 4.94 14.98 3.26
C PRO A 98 5.51 13.66 2.70
N ALA A 99 6.71 13.27 3.14
CA ALA A 99 7.41 12.10 2.63
C ALA A 99 7.19 10.87 3.52
N THR A 100 6.99 9.70 2.90
CA THR A 100 6.99 8.41 3.59
C THR A 100 8.40 8.11 4.12
N VAL A 101 8.48 7.72 5.40
CA VAL A 101 9.71 7.23 6.02
C VAL A 101 9.51 5.73 6.30
N PRO A 102 10.44 4.85 5.89
CA PRO A 102 10.35 3.44 6.21
C PRO A 102 10.19 3.19 7.71
N TYR A 103 9.43 2.17 8.07
CA TYR A 103 9.19 1.76 9.46
C TYR A 103 8.43 2.78 10.34
N GLU A 104 7.87 3.85 9.76
CA GLU A 104 6.91 4.73 10.44
C GLU A 104 5.46 4.35 10.11
N GLU A 105 4.59 4.30 11.13
CA GLU A 105 3.15 4.07 10.95
C GLU A 105 2.50 5.27 10.22
N ARG A 106 1.61 4.95 9.28
CA ARG A 106 0.70 5.88 8.60
C ARG A 106 -0.73 5.39 8.74
N TYR A 107 -1.67 6.33 8.73
CA TYR A 107 -3.09 6.04 8.86
C TYR A 107 -3.77 6.25 7.52
N VAL A 108 -4.33 5.16 6.98
CA VAL A 108 -4.93 5.13 5.64
C VAL A 108 -6.43 4.94 5.77
N ASN A 109 -7.19 5.96 5.37
CA ASN A 109 -8.63 5.91 5.34
C ASN A 109 -9.11 5.23 4.05
N ARG A 110 -9.33 3.91 4.10
CA ARG A 110 -9.69 3.08 2.93
C ARG A 110 -10.95 2.25 3.08
N GLY A 111 -11.42 1.97 4.29
CA GLY A 111 -12.66 1.22 4.53
C GLY A 111 -12.67 -0.17 3.91
N ALA A 112 -11.59 -0.93 4.05
CA ALA A 112 -11.42 -2.21 3.34
C ALA A 112 -11.31 -3.39 4.32
N VAL A 113 -11.79 -4.55 3.89
CA VAL A 113 -11.57 -5.83 4.57
C VAL A 113 -10.60 -6.66 3.73
N PHE A 114 -9.48 -7.08 4.32
CA PHE A 114 -8.52 -7.97 3.68
C PHE A 114 -8.59 -9.36 4.32
N PHE A 115 -8.60 -10.38 3.49
CA PHE A 115 -8.62 -11.78 3.92
C PHE A 115 -7.30 -12.46 3.56
N PHE A 116 -6.78 -13.24 4.50
CA PHE A 116 -5.68 -14.17 4.32
C PHE A 116 -6.14 -15.54 4.80
N ASP A 117 -6.16 -16.52 3.89
CA ASP A 117 -6.81 -17.80 4.13
C ASP A 117 -5.97 -18.69 5.06
N ALA A 118 -6.63 -19.60 5.78
CA ALA A 118 -5.90 -20.68 6.46
C ALA A 118 -5.10 -21.51 5.44
N GLY A 119 -3.86 -21.87 5.78
CA GLY A 119 -2.90 -22.54 4.90
C GLY A 119 -2.07 -21.61 4.04
N SER A 120 -2.40 -20.31 3.96
CA SER A 120 -1.60 -19.33 3.25
C SER A 120 -0.35 -18.90 4.01
N VAL A 121 0.74 -18.62 3.28
CA VAL A 121 1.93 -17.96 3.85
C VAL A 121 1.67 -16.47 4.01
N VAL A 122 1.89 -15.94 5.20
CA VAL A 122 1.94 -14.50 5.47
C VAL A 122 3.36 -14.07 5.78
N TYR A 123 3.67 -12.81 5.48
CA TYR A 123 4.95 -12.17 5.78
C TYR A 123 4.67 -11.04 6.76
N GLU A 124 5.40 -10.99 7.85
CA GLU A 124 5.11 -10.10 8.97
C GLU A 124 6.35 -9.29 9.33
N LEU A 125 6.19 -7.96 9.40
CA LEU A 125 7.10 -7.07 10.11
C LEU A 125 6.65 -6.97 11.56
N ILE A 126 7.58 -7.11 12.50
CA ILE A 126 7.29 -7.06 13.94
C ILE A 126 8.10 -5.92 14.53
N ASN A 127 7.43 -4.94 15.12
CA ASN A 127 8.09 -3.81 15.75
C ASN A 127 8.65 -4.17 17.15
N PRO A 128 9.45 -3.30 17.79
CA PRO A 128 10.04 -3.56 19.10
C PRO A 128 9.03 -3.77 20.24
N GLN A 129 7.75 -3.38 20.04
CA GLN A 129 6.66 -3.58 21.00
C GLN A 129 5.89 -4.89 20.74
N GLY A 130 6.29 -5.67 19.72
CA GLY A 130 5.66 -6.93 19.36
C GLY A 130 4.43 -6.80 18.46
N LYS A 131 4.09 -5.61 17.94
CA LYS A 131 3.03 -5.48 16.93
C LYS A 131 3.49 -6.14 15.63
N ALA A 132 2.73 -7.11 15.14
CA ALA A 132 3.00 -7.82 13.89
C ALA A 132 2.12 -7.27 12.76
N TYR A 133 2.72 -6.56 11.80
CA TYR A 133 2.05 -6.05 10.60
C TYR A 133 2.15 -7.09 9.50
N VAL A 134 1.02 -7.52 8.93
CA VAL A 134 0.99 -8.48 7.83
C VAL A 134 1.16 -7.77 6.49
N MET A 135 2.01 -8.29 5.62
CA MET A 135 2.25 -7.75 4.29
C MET A 135 0.96 -7.82 3.48
N GLN A 136 0.46 -6.65 3.09
CA GLN A 136 -0.65 -6.56 2.14
C GLN A 136 -0.13 -6.69 0.71
N ALA A 137 1.02 -6.10 0.39
CA ALA A 137 1.58 -6.07 -0.96
C ALA A 137 3.09 -5.89 -0.98
N TYR A 138 3.77 -6.54 -1.92
CA TYR A 138 5.15 -6.23 -2.25
C TYR A 138 5.23 -5.21 -3.40
N CYS A 139 6.31 -4.43 -3.43
CA CYS A 139 6.54 -3.39 -4.43
C CYS A 139 7.72 -3.77 -5.33
N VAL A 140 7.59 -3.55 -6.64
CA VAL A 140 8.69 -3.76 -7.61
C VAL A 140 9.26 -2.44 -8.13
N GLY A 141 8.79 -1.30 -7.59
CA GLY A 141 9.23 0.03 -7.99
C GLY A 141 10.65 0.37 -7.51
N VAL A 142 11.05 -0.13 -6.34
CA VAL A 142 12.42 0.04 -5.80
C VAL A 142 13.31 -1.13 -6.20
N ASP A 143 12.83 -2.36 -6.03
CA ASP A 143 13.56 -3.57 -6.40
C ASP A 143 12.72 -4.44 -7.35
N PRO A 144 13.03 -4.43 -8.65
CA PRO A 144 12.26 -5.18 -9.65
C PRO A 144 12.46 -6.70 -9.57
N THR A 145 13.38 -7.19 -8.74
CA THR A 145 13.60 -8.63 -8.54
C THR A 145 12.66 -9.24 -7.50
N LEU A 146 11.95 -8.42 -6.71
CA LEU A 146 10.97 -8.91 -5.73
C LEU A 146 9.83 -9.65 -6.41
N ASN A 147 9.51 -10.83 -5.88
CA ASN A 147 8.41 -11.66 -6.33
C ASN A 147 7.96 -12.58 -5.19
N LEU A 148 6.77 -13.19 -5.34
CA LEU A 148 6.18 -14.01 -4.28
C LEU A 148 7.11 -15.14 -3.78
N ASP A 149 7.91 -15.74 -4.67
CA ASP A 149 8.78 -16.88 -4.34
C ASP A 149 9.96 -16.47 -3.45
N ASN A 150 10.46 -15.23 -3.56
CA ASN A 150 11.62 -14.75 -2.79
C ASN A 150 11.27 -13.91 -1.55
N LEU A 151 9.99 -13.68 -1.26
CA LEU A 151 9.56 -12.95 -0.06
C LEU A 151 9.89 -13.70 1.24
N VAL A 152 10.04 -15.02 1.19
CA VAL A 152 10.43 -15.83 2.37
C VAL A 152 11.83 -15.47 2.86
N ASP A 153 12.71 -15.04 1.95
CA ASP A 153 14.10 -14.69 2.23
C ASP A 153 14.28 -13.17 2.48
N LEU A 154 13.18 -12.40 2.50
CA LEU A 154 13.22 -10.94 2.56
C LEU A 154 13.92 -10.43 3.83
N ALA A 155 13.86 -11.16 4.95
CA ALA A 155 14.57 -10.82 6.19
C ALA A 155 16.06 -10.54 5.98
N ALA A 156 16.73 -11.27 5.07
CA ALA A 156 18.16 -11.12 4.81
C ALA A 156 18.50 -9.88 3.96
N ARG A 157 17.49 -9.22 3.38
CA ARG A 157 17.62 -8.06 2.50
C ARG A 157 17.20 -6.76 3.19
N LEU A 158 16.39 -6.86 4.24
CA LEU A 158 15.84 -5.69 4.93
C LEU A 158 16.88 -5.01 5.84
N ASP A 159 16.96 -3.69 5.77
CA ASP A 159 17.68 -2.84 6.73
C ASP A 159 16.80 -2.53 7.94
N LEU A 160 16.54 -3.58 8.73
CA LEU A 160 15.63 -3.51 9.87
C LEU A 160 16.17 -2.58 10.98
N PRO A 161 15.39 -1.60 11.44
CA PRO A 161 15.78 -0.79 12.59
C PRO A 161 15.93 -1.64 13.85
N THR A 162 16.68 -1.14 14.84
CA THR A 162 16.91 -1.88 16.09
C THR A 162 15.60 -2.33 16.74
N GLY A 163 15.51 -3.63 17.04
CA GLY A 163 14.35 -4.26 17.68
C GLY A 163 13.23 -4.66 16.73
N TRP A 164 13.29 -4.29 15.45
CA TRP A 164 12.39 -4.85 14.44
C TRP A 164 12.84 -6.25 14.04
N SER A 165 11.89 -7.07 13.63
CA SER A 165 12.14 -8.38 13.03
C SER A 165 11.18 -8.64 11.88
N PHE A 166 11.57 -9.53 10.98
CA PHE A 166 10.73 -10.03 9.90
C PHE A 166 10.58 -11.54 10.04
N ARG A 167 9.38 -12.06 9.75
CA ARG A 167 9.17 -13.51 9.63
C ARG A 167 8.16 -13.83 8.55
N SER A 168 8.18 -15.07 8.08
CA SER A 168 7.08 -15.68 7.36
C SER A 168 6.47 -16.81 8.21
N ARG A 169 5.18 -17.07 8.04
CA ARG A 169 4.51 -18.23 8.64
C ARG A 169 3.31 -18.66 7.81
N ILE A 170 2.96 -19.94 7.92
CA ILE A 170 1.70 -20.47 7.40
C ILE A 170 0.60 -20.17 8.42
N LEU A 171 -0.55 -19.69 7.97
CA LEU A 171 -1.70 -19.43 8.82
C LEU A 171 -2.41 -20.75 9.18
N ASP A 172 -2.63 -21.01 10.48
CA ASP A 172 -3.45 -22.15 10.93
C ASP A 172 -4.95 -21.86 10.81
N ALA A 173 -5.33 -20.57 10.83
CA ALA A 173 -6.69 -20.07 10.72
C ALA A 173 -6.71 -18.80 9.87
N GLU A 174 -7.87 -18.48 9.27
CA GLU A 174 -8.05 -17.25 8.50
C GLU A 174 -7.69 -16.02 9.35
N LEU A 175 -6.97 -15.09 8.73
CA LEU A 175 -6.69 -13.78 9.28
C LEU A 175 -7.51 -12.74 8.49
N VAL A 176 -8.30 -11.95 9.22
CA VAL A 176 -9.13 -10.89 8.66
C VAL A 176 -8.65 -9.55 9.17
N VAL A 177 -8.41 -8.60 8.27
CA VAL A 177 -8.08 -7.20 8.60
C VAL A 177 -9.23 -6.32 8.12
N ASP A 178 -10.19 -6.03 9.01
CA ASP A 178 -11.43 -5.28 8.72
C ASP A 178 -11.39 -3.80 9.11
N THR A 179 -10.93 -2.92 8.22
CA THR A 179 -10.72 -1.48 8.52
C THR A 179 -11.95 -0.65 8.14
N THR A 180 -13.15 -1.23 8.22
CA THR A 180 -14.38 -0.60 7.74
C THR A 180 -14.98 0.43 8.68
N ASP A 181 -14.52 0.52 9.93
CA ASP A 181 -14.97 1.49 10.93
C ASP A 181 -13.85 2.39 11.49
N HIS A 182 -12.60 2.20 11.08
CA HIS A 182 -11.45 3.01 11.47
C HIS A 182 -10.33 3.04 10.41
N PRO A 183 -9.42 4.03 10.44
CA PRO A 183 -8.27 4.06 9.53
C PRO A 183 -7.34 2.86 9.70
N ALA A 184 -6.82 2.33 8.60
CA ALA A 184 -5.82 1.27 8.62
C ALA A 184 -4.48 1.80 9.13
N THR A 185 -3.82 1.08 10.04
CA THR A 185 -2.42 1.33 10.42
C THR A 185 -1.49 0.61 9.45
N VAL A 186 -0.72 1.37 8.68
CA VAL A 186 0.12 0.88 7.59
C VAL A 186 1.58 1.26 7.83
N VAL A 187 2.49 0.33 7.53
CA VAL A 187 3.95 0.57 7.54
C VAL A 187 4.50 0.18 6.17
N GLN A 188 5.54 0.89 5.71
CA GLN A 188 6.34 0.49 4.56
C GLN A 188 7.78 0.21 4.97
N ASP A 189 8.43 -0.78 4.34
CA ASP A 189 9.88 -0.94 4.42
C ASP A 189 10.60 -0.08 3.36
N GLU A 190 11.93 -0.14 3.31
CA GLU A 190 12.76 0.63 2.36
C GLU A 190 12.62 0.16 0.90
N PHE A 191 12.08 -1.03 0.65
CA PHE A 191 11.67 -1.48 -0.69
C PHE A 191 10.24 -1.04 -1.04
N GLU A 192 9.60 -0.29 -0.15
CA GLU A 192 8.21 0.13 -0.20
C GLU A 192 7.21 -1.04 -0.17
N ASN A 193 7.59 -2.24 0.27
CA ASN A 193 6.58 -3.26 0.57
C ASN A 193 5.68 -2.73 1.67
N THR A 194 4.38 -3.01 1.56
CA THR A 194 3.37 -2.42 2.44
C THR A 194 2.78 -3.47 3.35
N TYR A 195 2.71 -3.14 4.63
CA TYR A 195 2.22 -4.00 5.71
C TYR A 195 1.09 -3.29 6.44
N THR A 196 0.09 -4.04 6.88
CA THR A 196 -1.07 -3.54 7.62
C THR A 196 -1.16 -4.23 8.97
N LEU A 197 -1.53 -3.50 10.01
CA LEU A 197 -1.75 -4.09 11.33
C LEU A 197 -3.09 -4.86 11.36
N PRO A 198 -3.12 -6.16 11.72
CA PRO A 198 -4.31 -6.84 12.20
C PRO A 198 -4.53 -6.46 13.68
N TYR A 199 -5.67 -5.88 14.02
CA TYR A 199 -6.06 -5.56 15.41
C TYR A 199 -6.88 -6.69 16.03
#